data_AF-A0A1S8KBV5-F1
#
_entry.id   AF-A0A1S8KBV5-F1
#
_cell.length_a   1.000
_cell.length_b   1.000
_cell.length_c   1.000
_cell.angle_alpha   90.00
_cell.angle_beta   90.00
_cell.angle_gamma   90.00
#
_symmetry.space_group_name_H-M   'P 1'
#
loop_
_entity.id
_entity.type
_entity.pdbx_description
1 polymer ?
#
loop_
_entity_poly.entity_id
_entity_poly.type
_entity_poly.pdbx_seq_one_letter_code
_entity_poly.pdbx_strand_id
1 'polypeptide(L)' 'MFDQTDIQRLFLKNNYIKDQWENLLLDSGIQKKQIEDFQHLDQTLGIYHKEKLVGTVSYQNNVIKYIAVSEKYKD' A
#
# COMPACT_ATOMS: atom_id res chain seq x y z
N MET A 1 16.41 1.04 20.11
CA MET A 1 16.70 0.83 18.68
C MET A 1 15.37 0.96 17.95
N PHE A 2 15.36 1.76 16.89
CA PHE A 2 14.33 2.76 16.59
C PHE A 2 12.98 2.22 16.14
N ASP A 3 11.90 2.85 16.64
CA ASP A 3 10.51 2.70 16.19
C ASP A 3 10.34 3.46 14.86
N GLN A 4 11.18 3.13 13.88
CA GLN A 4 11.33 3.92 12.67
C GLN A 4 10.24 3.55 11.66
N THR A 5 9.48 4.57 11.29
CA THR A 5 8.58 4.53 10.16
C THR A 5 9.33 5.06 8.93
N ASP A 6 9.26 4.34 7.82
CA ASP A 6 9.98 4.68 6.59
C ASP A 6 9.03 4.68 5.38
N ILE A 7 9.26 5.62 4.45
CA ILE A 7 8.46 5.77 3.24
C ILE A 7 9.26 5.20 2.07
N GLN A 8 8.71 4.19 1.42
CA GLN A 8 9.40 3.47 0.36
C GLN A 8 8.52 3.33 -0.88
N ARG A 9 9.14 3.29 -2.05
CA ARG A 9 8.44 2.94 -3.30
C ARG A 9 8.15 1.44 -3.29
N LEU A 10 6.89 1.06 -3.51
CA LEU A 10 6.47 -0.33 -3.63
C LEU A 10 6.61 -0.81 -5.08
N PHE A 11 7.39 -1.86 -5.27
CA PHE A 11 7.50 -2.54 -6.56
C PHE A 11 6.50 -3.69 -6.64
N LEU A 12 5.26 -3.40 -7.07
CA LEU A 12 4.15 -4.39 -7.14
C LEU A 12 4.39 -5.56 -8.11
N LYS A 13 5.49 -5.55 -8.88
CA LYS A 13 5.97 -6.71 -9.64
C LYS A 13 6.55 -7.81 -8.75
N ASN A 14 6.95 -7.48 -7.51
CA ASN A 14 7.38 -8.46 -6.53
C ASN A 14 6.14 -9.00 -5.80
N ASN A 15 5.91 -10.32 -5.91
CA ASN A 15 4.75 -10.98 -5.31
C ASN A 15 4.64 -10.75 -3.80
N TYR A 16 5.75 -10.79 -3.06
CA TYR A 16 5.73 -10.55 -1.62
C TYR A 16 5.24 -9.14 -1.28
N ILE A 17 5.75 -8.12 -1.99
CA ILE A 17 5.33 -6.72 -1.79
C ILE A 17 3.87 -6.53 -2.21
N LYS A 18 3.48 -7.13 -3.33
CA LYS A 18 2.11 -7.11 -3.82
C LYS A 18 1.15 -7.71 -2.81
N ASP A 19 1.48 -8.85 -2.22
CA ASP A 19 0.63 -9.52 -1.23
C ASP A 19 0.49 -8.66 0.04
N GLN A 20 1.57 -8.05 0.53
CA GLN A 20 1.51 -7.10 1.65
C GLN A 20 0.60 -5.90 1.33
N TRP A 21 0.70 -5.36 0.12
CA TRP A 21 -0.12 -4.25 -0.35
C TRP A 21 -1.59 -4.63 -0.50
N GLU A 22 -1.91 -5.75 -1.15
CA GLU A 22 -3.28 -6.23 -1.34
C GLU A 22 -3.94 -6.51 0.01
N ASN A 23 -3.23 -7.15 0.95
CA ASN A 23 -3.74 -7.39 2.30
C ASN A 23 -4.05 -6.08 3.04
N LEU A 24 -3.20 -5.06 2.96
CA LEU A 24 -3.47 -3.76 3.58
C LEU A 24 -4.74 -3.11 3.01
N LEU A 25 -4.93 -3.16 1.68
CA LEU A 25 -6.12 -2.62 1.04
C LEU A 25 -7.38 -3.36 1.49
N LEU A 26 -7.35 -4.69 1.51
CA LEU A 26 -8.45 -5.54 1.95
C LEU A 26 -8.80 -5.27 3.42
N ASP A 27 -7.80 -5.20 4.30
CA ASP A 27 -7.96 -4.90 5.72
C ASP A 27 -8.57 -3.50 5.95
N SER A 28 -8.28 -2.55 5.04
CA SER A 28 -8.86 -1.21 5.07
C SER A 28 -10.27 -1.10 4.48
N GLY A 29 -10.81 -2.20 3.96
CA GLY A 29 -12.17 -2.29 3.39
C GLY A 29 -12.26 -2.11 1.87
N ILE A 30 -11.14 -1.97 1.16
CA ILE A 30 -11.11 -1.94 -0.31
C ILE A 30 -11.32 -3.36 -0.82
N GLN A 31 -12.34 -3.59 -1.63
CA GLN A 31 -12.71 -4.92 -2.09
C GLN A 31 -11.77 -5.44 -3.18
N LYS A 32 -11.48 -6.75 -3.20
CA LYS A 32 -10.61 -7.39 -4.21
C LYS A 32 -10.96 -7.02 -5.66
N LYS A 33 -12.25 -6.93 -5.99
CA LYS A 33 -12.76 -6.51 -7.32
C LYS A 33 -12.32 -5.11 -7.74
N GLN A 34 -12.02 -4.24 -6.78
CA GLN A 34 -11.57 -2.87 -7.02
C GLN A 34 -10.06 -2.81 -7.25
N ILE A 35 -9.32 -3.88 -6.95
CA ILE A 35 -7.85 -3.97 -7.00
C ILE A 35 -7.37 -4.53 -8.36
N GLU A 36 -8.29 -5.02 -9.21
CA GLU A 36 -7.98 -5.77 -10.44
C GLU A 36 -7.08 -5.01 -11.43
N ASP A 37 -7.12 -3.68 -11.42
CA ASP A 37 -6.45 -2.81 -12.40
C ASP A 37 -5.10 -2.25 -11.93
N PHE A 38 -4.48 -2.88 -10.92
CA PHE A 38 -3.23 -2.41 -10.31
C PHE A 38 -2.02 -2.41 -11.26
N GLN A 39 -2.09 -3.13 -12.38
CA GLN A 39 -1.01 -3.22 -13.37
C GLN A 39 -0.75 -1.90 -14.10
N HIS A 40 -1.73 -0.99 -14.10
CA HIS A 40 -1.64 0.31 -14.74
C HIS A 40 -1.21 1.43 -13.80
N LEU A 41 -0.80 1.11 -12.58
CA LEU A 41 -0.30 2.11 -11.63
C LEU A 41 1.08 2.61 -12.06
N ASP A 42 1.25 3.93 -12.09
CA ASP A 42 2.54 4.56 -12.42
C ASP A 42 3.54 4.35 -11.29
N GLN A 43 3.06 4.54 -10.06
CA GLN A 43 3.84 4.35 -8.86
C GLN A 43 2.95 4.10 -7.65
N THR A 44 3.50 3.33 -6.71
CA THR A 44 2.93 3.13 -5.39
C THR A 44 3.97 3.46 -4.34
N LEU A 45 3.56 4.19 -3.32
CA LEU A 45 4.34 4.49 -2.12
C LEU A 45 3.72 3.73 -0.95
N GLY A 46 4.59 3.17 -0.11
CA GLY A 46 4.23 2.47 1.10
C GLY A 46 4.90 3.11 2.31
N ILE A 47 4.21 3.04 3.44
CA ILE A 47 4.74 3.39 4.75
C ILE A 47 4.99 2.08 5.47
N TYR A 48 6.24 1.81 5.82
CA TYR A 48 6.64 0.68 6.62
C TYR A 48 6.87 1.12 8.06
N HIS A 49 6.37 0.34 9.01
CA HIS A 49 6.78 0.41 10.39
C HIS A 49 7.45 -0.92 10.73
N LYS A 50 8.76 -0.87 10.97
CA LYS A 50 9.63 -2.06 10.99
C LYS A 50 9.56 -2.78 9.63
N GLU A 51 9.09 -4.02 9.58
CA GLU A 51 8.95 -4.79 8.34
C GLU A 51 7.50 -4.85 7.83
N LYS A 52 6.55 -4.22 8.54
CA LYS A 52 5.13 -4.28 8.19
C LYS A 52 4.71 -3.06 7.39
N LEU A 53 4.03 -3.29 6.26
CA LEU A 53 3.35 -2.22 5.53
C LEU A 53 2.14 -1.75 6.33
N VAL A 54 2.13 -0.47 6.72
CA VAL A 54 1.10 0.14 7.56
C VAL A 54 0.32 1.24 6.86
N GLY A 55 0.81 1.71 5.72
CA GLY A 55 0.12 2.68 4.87
C GLY A 55 0.52 2.54 3.42
N THR A 56 -0.35 2.94 2.50
CA THR A 56 -0.06 2.96 1.08
C THR A 56 -0.85 4.06 0.36
N VAL A 57 -0.26 4.55 -0.72
CA VAL A 57 -0.93 5.38 -1.72
C VAL A 57 -0.38 5.04 -3.10
N SER A 58 -1.27 4.86 -4.06
CA SER A 58 -0.92 4.67 -5.46
C SER A 58 -1.38 5.86 -6.29
N TYR A 59 -0.79 6.04 -7.47
CA TYR A 59 -1.34 6.97 -8.45
C TYR A 59 -1.20 6.43 -9.88
N GLN A 60 -2.10 6.88 -10.74
CA GLN A 60 -2.16 6.56 -12.15
C GLN A 60 -2.68 7.78 -12.91
N ASN A 61 -1.98 8.25 -13.93
CA ASN A 61 -2.40 9.38 -14.78
C ASN A 61 -2.82 10.62 -13.97
N ASN A 62 -2.02 10.98 -12.95
CA ASN A 62 -2.28 12.07 -12.00
C ASN A 62 -3.54 11.88 -11.11
N VAL A 63 -4.13 10.69 -11.08
CA VAL A 63 -5.23 10.33 -10.19
C VAL A 63 -4.69 9.49 -9.04
N ILE A 64 -4.96 9.91 -7.81
CA ILE A 64 -4.63 9.14 -6.61
C ILE A 64 -5.61 7.96 -6.49
N LYS A 65 -5.07 6.77 -6.27
CA LYS A 65 -5.80 5.51 -6.10
C LYS A 65 -5.26 4.74 -4.90
N TYR A 66 -6.04 3.78 -4.40
CA TYR A 66 -5.59 2.80 -3.40
C TYR A 66 -4.91 3.44 -2.18
N ILE A 67 -5.62 4.37 -1.55
CA ILE A 67 -5.18 5.00 -0.29
C ILE A 67 -5.66 4.11 0.85
N ALA A 68 -4.74 3.62 1.67
CA ALA A 68 -5.07 2.87 2.87
C ALA A 68 -4.06 3.13 3.98
N VAL A 69 -4.55 3.14 5.21
CA VAL A 69 -3.76 3.19 6.43
C VAL A 69 -4.31 2.11 7.35
N SER A 70 -3.44 1.33 7.97
CA SER A 70 -3.80 0.31 8.94
C SER A 70 -4.53 0.96 10.12
N GLU A 71 -5.63 0.37 10.58
CA GLU A 71 -6.48 0.91 11.67
C GLU A 71 -5.69 1.37 12.90
N LYS A 72 -4.64 0.63 13.24
CA LYS A 72 -3.75 0.95 14.38
C LYS A 72 -3.04 2.31 14.27
N TYR A 73 -2.97 2.90 13.09
CA TYR A 73 -2.21 4.12 12.78
C TYR A 73 -3.11 5.25 12.25
N LYS A 74 -4.44 5.17 12.43
CA LYS A 74 -5.39 6.20 12.00
C LYS A 74 -5.65 7.30 13.03
N ASP A 75 -5.05 7.19 14.21
CA ASP A 75 -5.21 8.12 15.34
C ASP A 75 -4.41 9.43 15.18
#